data_AF-A0A9E1F7Q5-F1
#
_entry.id   AF-A0A9E1F7Q5-F1
#
_cell.length_a   1.000
_cell.length_b   1.000
_cell.length_c   1.000
_cell.angle_alpha   90.00
_cell.angle_beta   90.00
_cell.angle_gamma   90.00
#
_symmetry.space_group_name_H-M   'P 1'
#
loop_
_entity.id
_entity.type
_entity.pdbx_description
1 polymer ?
#
loop_
_entity_poly.entity_id
_entity_poly.type
_entity_poly.pdbx_seq_one_letter_code
_entity_poly.pdbx_strand_id
1 'polypeptide(L)'
;MTEISNEEKKEQENRKLSLIPKIEDYIEYVIVMLIKIPRTEKFSIGTETKVSMYKMINNVLYLYKLNKSYNGKQELELLNNIDAELNCQRIFLRIMWRQHWIDTKKFEVAMSKIYEIGKIVGGLSKYYAKNN
;
A
#
# COMPACT_ATOMS: atom_id res chain seq x y z
N MET A 1 -22.35 22.67 -3.97
CA MET A 1 -21.31 21.98 -4.76
C MET A 1 -20.15 22.93 -4.92
N THR A 2 -19.12 22.77 -4.09
CA THR A 2 -17.87 23.54 -4.23
C THR A 2 -17.19 23.10 -5.51
N GLU A 3 -16.93 24.04 -6.41
CA GLU A 3 -16.09 23.82 -7.58
C GLU A 3 -14.70 23.42 -7.10
N ILE A 4 -14.41 22.12 -7.07
CA ILE A 4 -13.06 21.62 -6.81
C ILE A 4 -12.17 22.21 -7.90
N SER A 5 -11.19 23.02 -7.49
CA SER A 5 -10.29 23.71 -8.41
C SER A 5 -9.57 22.68 -9.28
N ASN A 6 -9.29 23.04 -10.53
CA ASN A 6 -8.55 22.15 -11.43
C ASN A 6 -7.15 21.80 -10.90
N GLU A 7 -6.59 22.62 -10.01
CA GLU A 7 -5.30 22.37 -9.35
C GLU A 7 -5.39 21.24 -8.32
N GLU A 8 -6.42 21.23 -7.47
CA GLU A 8 -6.62 20.16 -6.47
C GLU A 8 -6.80 18.79 -7.13
N LYS A 9 -7.51 18.75 -8.27
CA LYS A 9 -7.68 17.53 -9.06
C LYS A 9 -6.36 17.01 -9.61
N LYS A 10 -5.55 17.90 -10.20
CA LYS A 10 -4.24 17.57 -10.75
C LYS A 10 -3.28 17.08 -9.66
N GLU A 11 -3.36 17.66 -8.46
CA GLU A 11 -2.58 17.22 -7.31
C GLU A 11 -2.96 15.78 -6.89
N GLN A 12 -4.25 15.43 -6.86
CA GLN A 12 -4.66 14.07 -6.51
C GLN A 12 -4.26 13.04 -7.58
N GLU A 13 -4.32 13.41 -8.86
CA GLU A 13 -3.82 12.55 -9.95
C GLU A 13 -2.31 12.30 -9.81
N ASN A 14 -1.52 13.34 -9.48
CA ASN A 14 -0.10 13.20 -9.19
C ASN A 14 0.15 12.30 -7.97
N ARG A 15 -0.67 12.41 -6.90
CA ARG A 15 -0.57 11.54 -5.72
C ARG A 15 -0.87 10.08 -6.07
N LYS A 16 -1.89 9.80 -6.89
CA LYS A 16 -2.17 8.45 -7.40
C LYS A 16 -0.98 7.89 -8.18
N LEU A 17 -0.41 8.67 -9.10
CA LEU A 17 0.77 8.29 -9.87
C LEU A 17 1.98 7.98 -8.98
N SER A 18 2.17 8.77 -7.92
CA SER A 18 3.29 8.60 -7.00
C SER A 18 3.23 7.32 -6.14
N LEU A 19 2.07 6.64 -6.06
CA LEU A 19 1.92 5.38 -5.31
C LEU A 19 2.72 4.24 -5.93
N ILE A 20 2.70 4.13 -7.25
CA ILE A 20 3.30 3.01 -7.99
C ILE A 20 4.81 2.87 -7.66
N PRO A 21 5.66 3.88 -7.88
CA PRO A 21 7.10 3.74 -7.64
C PRO A 21 7.43 3.48 -6.16
N LYS A 22 6.63 4.01 -5.22
CA LYS A 22 6.82 3.76 -3.78
C LYS A 22 6.46 2.33 -3.39
N ILE A 23 5.42 1.78 -4.01
CA ILE A 23 5.02 0.39 -3.80
C ILE A 23 6.04 -0.56 -4.42
N GLU A 24 6.56 -0.25 -5.62
CA GLU A 24 7.62 -1.02 -6.26
C GLU A 24 8.87 -1.12 -5.37
N ASP A 25 9.39 0.01 -4.91
CA ASP A 25 10.55 0.09 -4.00
C ASP A 25 10.31 -0.68 -2.68
N TYR A 26 9.11 -0.60 -2.12
CA TYR A 26 8.74 -1.38 -0.94
C TYR A 26 8.71 -2.89 -1.21
N ILE A 27 8.08 -3.32 -2.31
CA ILE A 27 7.91 -4.74 -2.64
C ILE A 27 9.26 -5.38 -2.98
N GLU A 28 10.10 -4.69 -3.76
CA GLU A 28 11.44 -5.15 -4.08
C GLU A 28 12.24 -5.42 -2.80
N TYR A 29 12.20 -4.46 -1.87
CA TYR A 29 12.86 -4.58 -0.58
C TYR A 29 12.35 -5.79 0.23
N VAL A 30 11.03 -5.98 0.31
CA VAL A 30 10.42 -7.09 1.05
C VAL A 30 10.73 -8.44 0.39
N ILE A 31 10.71 -8.55 -0.94
CA ILE A 31 11.05 -9.80 -1.64
C ILE A 31 12.48 -10.22 -1.33
N VAL A 32 13.45 -9.31 -1.44
CA VAL A 32 14.86 -9.59 -1.12
C VAL A 32 15.03 -10.01 0.34
N MET A 33 14.29 -9.39 1.26
CA MET A 33 14.26 -9.76 2.67
C MET A 33 13.68 -11.17 2.89
N LEU A 34 12.54 -11.50 2.28
CA LEU A 34 11.87 -12.80 2.41
C LEU A 34 12.73 -13.96 1.88
N ILE A 35 13.58 -13.72 0.87
CA ILE A 35 14.51 -14.76 0.38
C ILE A 35 15.53 -15.17 1.45
N LYS A 36 15.77 -14.35 2.48
CA LYS A 36 16.77 -14.60 3.52
C LYS A 36 16.21 -15.21 4.81
N ILE A 37 14.88 -15.33 4.96
CA ILE A 37 14.27 -15.92 6.16
C ILE A 37 14.34 -17.47 6.14
N PRO A 38 14.11 -18.15 7.28
CA PRO A 38 14.13 -19.62 7.35
C PRO A 38 13.25 -20.28 6.30
N ARG A 39 13.70 -21.43 5.75
CA ARG A 39 13.06 -22.08 4.61
C ARG A 39 11.56 -22.36 4.83
N THR A 40 11.20 -22.91 5.98
CA THR A 40 9.80 -23.22 6.33
C THR A 40 8.93 -21.98 6.31
N GLU A 41 9.38 -20.90 6.94
CA GLU A 41 8.63 -19.65 7.06
C GLU A 41 8.53 -18.88 5.75
N LYS A 42 9.57 -18.98 4.91
CA LYS A 42 9.57 -18.44 3.55
C LYS A 42 8.43 -18.99 2.71
N PHE A 43 8.13 -20.28 2.84
CA PHE A 43 7.03 -20.93 2.13
C PHE A 43 5.68 -20.82 2.86
N SER A 44 5.69 -20.45 4.14
CA SER A 44 4.51 -20.12 4.95
C SER A 44 4.24 -18.60 4.89
N ILE A 45 4.58 -17.82 5.93
CA ILE A 45 4.31 -16.39 6.03
C ILE A 45 4.88 -15.58 4.85
N GLY A 46 6.00 -16.02 4.26
CA GLY A 46 6.59 -15.35 3.10
C GLY A 46 5.71 -15.44 1.86
N THR A 47 4.98 -16.55 1.68
CA THR A 47 3.99 -16.70 0.62
C THR A 47 2.79 -15.78 0.86
N GLU A 48 2.23 -15.80 2.07
CA GLU A 48 1.08 -14.95 2.44
C GLU A 48 1.39 -13.45 2.33
N THR A 49 2.61 -13.05 2.71
CA THR A 49 3.08 -11.66 2.57
C THR A 49 3.09 -11.24 1.10
N LYS A 50 3.62 -12.10 0.19
CA LYS A 50 3.62 -11.81 -1.25
C LYS A 50 2.20 -11.72 -1.82
N VAL A 51 1.30 -12.63 -1.42
CA VAL A 51 -0.10 -12.60 -1.86
C VAL A 51 -0.76 -11.27 -1.48
N SER A 52 -0.57 -10.80 -0.23
CA SER A 52 -1.07 -9.49 0.19
C SER A 52 -0.47 -8.33 -0.63
N MET A 53 0.84 -8.37 -0.90
CA MET A 53 1.50 -7.35 -1.75
C MET A 53 0.92 -7.33 -3.17
N TYR A 54 0.62 -8.48 -3.77
CA TYR A 54 0.02 -8.56 -5.11
C TYR A 54 -1.43 -8.06 -5.13
N LYS A 55 -2.22 -8.36 -4.09
CA LYS A 55 -3.57 -7.78 -3.93
C LYS A 55 -3.51 -6.26 -3.84
N MET A 56 -2.56 -5.72 -3.09
CA MET A 56 -2.33 -4.29 -2.98
C MET A 56 -1.98 -3.66 -4.34
N ILE A 57 -1.03 -4.25 -5.09
CA ILE A 57 -0.68 -3.81 -6.45
C ILE A 57 -1.93 -3.76 -7.34
N ASN A 58 -2.71 -4.83 -7.36
CA ASN A 58 -3.91 -4.90 -8.20
C ASN A 58 -4.88 -3.76 -7.88
N ASN A 59 -5.17 -3.51 -6.60
CA ASN A 59 -6.04 -2.40 -6.20
C ASN A 59 -5.51 -1.03 -6.62
N VAL A 60 -4.18 -0.81 -6.56
CA VAL A 60 -3.54 0.45 -7.00
C VAL A 60 -3.65 0.62 -8.51
N LEU A 61 -3.43 -0.45 -9.28
CA LEU A 61 -3.57 -0.42 -10.72
C LEU A 61 -5.04 -0.18 -11.14
N TYR A 62 -6.00 -0.77 -10.44
CA TYR A 62 -7.41 -0.46 -10.65
C TYR A 62 -7.73 1.00 -10.30
N LEU A 63 -7.22 1.52 -9.19
CA LEU A 63 -7.41 2.92 -8.78
C LEU A 63 -6.89 3.91 -9.82
N TYR A 64 -5.80 3.55 -10.51
CA TYR A 64 -5.23 4.32 -11.59
C TYR A 64 -6.04 4.24 -12.90
N LYS A 65 -6.59 3.05 -13.20
CA LYS A 65 -7.40 2.83 -14.42
C LYS A 65 -8.84 3.31 -14.31
N LEU A 66 -9.35 3.56 -13.10
CA LEU A 66 -10.71 4.06 -12.91
C LEU A 66 -10.90 5.40 -13.65
N ASN A 67 -11.84 5.39 -14.60
CA ASN A 67 -12.43 6.63 -15.08
C ASN A 67 -13.20 7.27 -13.92
N LYS A 68 -13.03 8.59 -13.76
CA LYS A 68 -13.54 9.36 -12.62
C LYS A 68 -14.98 8.97 -12.28
N SER A 69 -15.19 8.37 -11.11
CA SER A 69 -16.54 8.00 -10.69
C SER A 69 -17.31 9.25 -10.27
N TYR A 70 -18.61 9.31 -10.57
CA TYR A 70 -19.44 10.50 -10.28
C TYR A 70 -19.48 10.84 -8.77
N ASN A 71 -19.26 9.86 -7.88
CA ASN A 71 -19.32 10.04 -6.44
C ASN A 71 -18.03 9.62 -5.68
N GLY A 72 -16.98 9.14 -6.34
CA GLY A 72 -15.75 8.75 -5.63
C GLY A 72 -15.85 7.49 -4.75
N LYS A 73 -17.01 6.81 -4.75
CA LYS A 73 -17.26 5.63 -3.91
C LYS A 73 -16.34 4.46 -4.27
N GLN A 74 -16.13 4.24 -5.57
CA GLN A 74 -15.26 3.17 -6.06
C GLN A 74 -13.79 3.43 -5.71
N GLU A 75 -13.34 4.68 -5.80
CA GLU A 75 -12.00 5.08 -5.38
C GLU A 75 -11.79 4.84 -3.88
N LEU A 76 -12.77 5.18 -3.04
CA LEU A 76 -12.72 4.88 -1.60
C LEU A 76 -12.65 3.40 -1.30
N GLU A 77 -13.45 2.58 -1.98
CA GLU A 77 -13.42 1.13 -1.80
C GLU A 77 -12.04 0.56 -2.10
N LEU A 78 -11.45 0.94 -3.24
CA LEU A 78 -10.09 0.51 -3.60
C LEU A 78 -9.05 1.02 -2.60
N LEU A 79 -9.15 2.27 -2.16
CA LEU A 79 -8.23 2.83 -1.15
C LEU A 79 -8.34 2.11 0.20
N ASN A 80 -9.54 1.73 0.61
CA ASN A 80 -9.75 0.94 1.83
C ASN A 80 -9.15 -0.47 1.68
N ASN A 81 -9.29 -1.08 0.50
CA ASN A 81 -8.64 -2.37 0.23
C ASN A 81 -7.12 -2.25 0.28
N ILE A 82 -6.54 -1.18 -0.28
CA ILE A 82 -5.10 -0.90 -0.20
C ILE A 82 -4.67 -0.73 1.26
N ASP A 83 -5.40 0.04 2.07
CA ASP A 83 -5.06 0.22 3.48
C ASP A 83 -5.16 -1.08 4.28
N ALA A 84 -6.16 -1.91 4.01
CA ALA A 84 -6.31 -3.23 4.62
C ALA A 84 -5.10 -4.14 4.31
N GLU A 85 -4.65 -4.18 3.05
CA GLU A 85 -3.47 -4.97 2.66
C GLU A 85 -2.18 -4.41 3.29
N LEU A 86 -2.01 -3.08 3.36
CA LEU A 86 -0.88 -2.47 4.08
C LEU A 86 -0.88 -2.88 5.56
N ASN A 87 -2.05 -2.88 6.22
CA ASN A 87 -2.19 -3.30 7.61
C ASN A 87 -1.87 -4.80 7.79
N CYS A 88 -2.31 -5.65 6.87
CA CYS A 88 -1.97 -7.07 6.83
C CYS A 88 -0.45 -7.27 6.78
N GLN A 89 0.25 -6.56 5.89
CA GLN A 89 1.70 -6.64 5.75
C GLN A 89 2.45 -6.11 6.98
N ARG A 90 1.95 -5.04 7.64
CA ARG A 90 2.49 -4.58 8.94
C ARG A 90 2.39 -5.68 10.00
N ILE A 91 1.28 -6.43 10.04
CA ILE A 91 1.11 -7.55 10.97
C ILE A 91 2.15 -8.63 10.68
N PHE A 92 2.33 -9.03 9.41
CA PHE A 92 3.33 -10.03 9.03
C PHE A 92 4.75 -9.59 9.38
N LEU A 93 5.14 -8.36 9.08
CA LEU A 93 6.45 -7.81 9.47
C LEU A 93 6.67 -7.87 10.98
N ARG A 94 5.66 -7.51 11.79
CA ARG A 94 5.75 -7.62 13.26
C ARG A 94 5.88 -9.08 13.73
N ILE A 95 5.23 -10.03 13.07
CA ILE A 95 5.40 -11.45 13.39
C ILE A 95 6.83 -11.90 13.05
N MET A 96 7.29 -11.63 11.83
CA MET A 96 8.65 -11.99 11.39
C MET A 96 9.73 -11.40 12.31
N TRP A 97 9.54 -10.16 12.77
CA TRP A 97 10.46 -9.50 13.70
C TRP A 97 10.43 -10.12 15.10
N ARG A 98 9.24 -10.38 15.67
CA ARG A 98 9.09 -11.03 16.99
C ARG A 98 9.64 -12.45 17.02
N GLN A 99 9.62 -13.15 15.89
CA GLN A 99 10.19 -14.49 15.74
C GLN A 99 11.67 -14.48 15.35
N HIS A 100 12.29 -13.29 15.27
CA HIS A 100 13.69 -13.09 14.89
C HIS A 100 14.06 -13.65 13.49
N TRP A 101 13.09 -13.77 12.59
CA TRP A 101 13.33 -14.15 11.19
C TRP A 101 13.90 -12.99 10.37
N ILE A 102 13.65 -11.76 10.81
CA ILE A 102 14.23 -10.52 10.28
C ILE A 102 14.83 -9.71 11.43
N ASP A 103 15.89 -8.96 11.14
CA ASP A 103 16.50 -8.06 12.12
C ASP A 103 15.73 -6.73 12.24
N THR A 104 16.02 -5.99 13.30
CA THR A 104 15.37 -4.71 13.61
C THR A 104 15.56 -3.69 12.50
N LYS A 105 16.75 -3.58 11.92
CA LYS A 105 17.01 -2.64 10.83
C LYS A 105 16.13 -2.95 9.62
N LYS A 106 16.00 -4.24 9.27
CA LYS A 106 15.16 -4.66 8.15
C LYS A 106 13.69 -4.34 8.39
N PHE A 107 13.22 -4.62 9.60
CA PHE A 107 11.87 -4.32 10.05
C PHE A 107 11.56 -2.82 9.98
N GLU A 108 12.42 -1.97 10.53
CA GLU A 108 12.24 -0.51 10.56
C GLU A 108 12.19 0.09 9.15
N VAL A 109 13.09 -0.33 8.25
CA VAL A 109 13.09 0.14 6.86
C VAL A 109 11.78 -0.25 6.15
N ALA A 110 11.32 -1.49 6.31
CA ALA A 110 10.05 -1.94 5.71
C ALA A 110 8.85 -1.15 6.28
N MET A 111 8.80 -0.94 7.60
CA MET A 111 7.75 -0.17 8.26
C MET A 111 7.73 1.29 7.80
N SER A 112 8.90 1.91 7.60
CA SER A 112 9.01 3.28 7.09
C SER A 112 8.45 3.41 5.67
N LYS A 113 8.81 2.49 4.77
CA LYS A 113 8.28 2.47 3.40
C LYS A 113 6.75 2.31 3.38
N ILE A 114 6.22 1.39 4.18
CA ILE A 114 4.77 1.23 4.37
C ILE A 114 4.11 2.51 4.91
N TYR A 115 4.76 3.20 5.85
CA TYR A 115 4.23 4.43 6.42
C TYR A 115 4.11 5.54 5.37
N GLU A 116 5.09 5.68 4.49
CA GLU A 116 5.03 6.63 3.37
C GLU A 116 3.86 6.35 2.43
N ILE A 117 3.66 5.08 2.04
CA ILE A 117 2.53 4.67 1.21
C ILE A 117 1.21 4.99 1.94
N GLY A 118 1.12 4.65 3.23
CA GLY A 118 -0.06 4.90 4.07
C GLY A 118 -0.45 6.38 4.16
N LYS A 119 0.53 7.30 4.21
CA LYS A 119 0.25 8.75 4.18
C LYS A 119 -0.43 9.18 2.89
N ILE A 120 0.00 8.65 1.75
CA ILE A 120 -0.59 8.97 0.44
C ILE A 120 -2.01 8.41 0.34
N VAL A 121 -2.17 7.13 0.70
CA VAL A 121 -3.48 6.46 0.72
C VAL A 121 -4.46 7.20 1.61
N GLY A 122 -4.07 7.53 2.86
CA GLY A 122 -4.93 8.27 3.78
C GLY A 122 -5.27 9.69 3.31
N GLY A 123 -4.35 10.36 2.61
CA GLY A 123 -4.61 11.64 1.96
C GLY A 123 -5.68 11.56 0.86
N LEU A 124 -5.56 10.54 -0.01
CA LEU A 124 -6.54 10.27 -1.07
C LEU A 124 -7.90 9.87 -0.48
N SER A 125 -7.95 9.01 0.54
CA SER A 125 -9.20 8.59 1.18
C SER A 125 -9.95 9.78 1.78
N LYS A 126 -9.25 10.71 2.44
CA LYS A 126 -9.86 11.94 2.95
C LYS A 126 -10.43 12.83 1.84
N TYR A 127 -9.75 12.91 0.70
CA TYR A 127 -10.24 13.68 -0.45
C TYR A 127 -11.51 13.06 -1.02
N TYR A 128 -11.53 11.76 -1.30
CA TYR A 128 -12.71 11.12 -1.88
C TYR A 128 -13.89 11.05 -0.89
N ALA A 129 -13.64 10.91 0.41
CA ALA A 129 -14.70 10.90 1.42
C ALA A 129 -15.42 12.25 1.56
N LYS A 130 -14.75 13.37 1.27
CA LYS A 130 -15.37 14.70 1.26
C LYS A 130 -16.23 14.97 0.02
N ASN A 131 -16.01 14.21 -1.05
CA ASN A 131 -16.62 14.43 -2.37
C ASN A 131 -17.69 13.38 -2.73
N ASN A 132 -18.13 12.61 -1.74
CA ASN A 132 -19.10 11.52 -1.82
C ASN A 132 -20.36 11.93 -1.03
#